data_AF-A0A7V1SE33-F1
#
_entry.id   AF-A0A7V1SE33-F1
#
_cell.length_a   1.000
_cell.length_b   1.000
_cell.length_c   1.000
_cell.angle_alpha   90.00
_cell.angle_beta   90.00
_cell.angle_gamma   90.00
#
_symmetry.space_group_name_H-M   'P 1'
#
loop_
_entity.id
_entity.type
_entity.pdbx_description
1 polymer ?
#
loop_
_entity_poly.entity_id
_entity_poly.type
_entity_poly.pdbx_seq_one_letter_code
_entity_poly.pdbx_strand_id
1 'polypeptide(L)'
;MGYGGTATISGNTIGGTAANGIISYSSSSSSTSDVYGIYFSPSANVTILNNTIAGITATNSSTGAIVIYGIRAASSATNTIQNNIIGDPNASIQNNATSTSSRVIGISSELGASVVTSNTVRNLTMSAGNIGTGTSASVIGVLSNNTSATNNNISQNTIHSLSNTNTTAAVAVTGLVYNGNTSPGTYLVARNFIHSLSVSSSGQAVLRGILNVAGGNTTYQNNMIRLGIDAAGNSVTGPYDIAGYAETDGSNNLYHNTIYIGGSSGTSNAFTNALLNGVSFNTRNFINNALINDRSISGGSGANLAATFTGGTPNPSNLTSNYNFYYSQNPNTLIRNGSTNYSLPLGELLQATKMVIVFRLQTSHNLTL
;
A
#
# COMPACT_ATOMS: atom_id res chain seq x y z
N MET A 1 -37.47 4.36 -3.41
CA MET A 1 -37.78 3.02 -4.00
C MET A 1 -36.80 2.03 -3.40
N GLY A 2 -37.30 0.94 -2.82
CA GLY A 2 -36.49 0.04 -1.98
C GLY A 2 -35.48 -0.77 -2.79
N TYR A 3 -34.19 -0.55 -2.54
CA TYR A 3 -33.10 -1.38 -3.07
C TYR A 3 -32.59 -2.32 -1.97
N GLY A 4 -33.41 -3.33 -1.65
CA GLY A 4 -33.01 -4.43 -0.75
C GLY A 4 -32.26 -5.57 -1.45
N GLY A 5 -32.04 -5.47 -2.76
CA GLY A 5 -31.34 -6.50 -3.53
C GLY A 5 -29.83 -6.40 -3.37
N THR A 6 -29.16 -7.54 -3.14
CA THR A 6 -27.70 -7.63 -3.26
C THR A 6 -27.37 -7.88 -4.74
N ALA A 7 -26.57 -7.01 -5.36
CA ALA A 7 -26.03 -7.27 -6.69
C ALA A 7 -24.83 -8.22 -6.59
N THR A 8 -24.73 -9.19 -7.50
CA THR A 8 -23.57 -10.09 -7.59
C THR A 8 -22.93 -9.97 -8.97
N ILE A 9 -21.64 -9.64 -9.01
CA ILE A 9 -20.84 -9.55 -10.23
C ILE A 9 -19.71 -10.57 -10.10
N SER A 10 -19.83 -11.71 -10.77
CA SER A 10 -18.89 -12.80 -10.54
C SER A 10 -18.45 -13.57 -11.78
N GLY A 11 -17.21 -14.08 -11.74
CA GLY A 11 -16.69 -15.00 -12.75
C GLY A 11 -16.38 -14.36 -14.10
N ASN A 12 -16.27 -13.04 -14.17
CA ASN A 12 -15.99 -12.34 -15.43
C ASN A 12 -14.49 -12.32 -15.73
N THR A 13 -14.14 -12.38 -17.00
CA THR A 13 -12.81 -12.00 -17.50
C THR A 13 -12.96 -10.73 -18.35
N ILE A 14 -12.29 -9.66 -17.94
CA ILE A 14 -12.34 -8.35 -18.61
C ILE A 14 -10.92 -8.03 -19.10
N GLY A 15 -10.78 -7.93 -20.42
CA GLY A 15 -9.49 -7.94 -21.10
C GLY A 15 -8.96 -9.37 -21.19
N GLY A 16 -7.73 -9.61 -20.78
CA GLY A 16 -7.15 -10.96 -20.76
C GLY A 16 -5.74 -11.01 -20.17
N THR A 17 -5.18 -12.20 -20.06
CA THR A 17 -3.87 -12.46 -19.42
C THR A 17 -2.74 -12.77 -20.41
N ALA A 18 -3.02 -12.71 -21.72
CA ALA A 18 -2.06 -13.14 -22.74
C ALA A 18 -1.08 -12.04 -23.18
N ALA A 19 -1.52 -10.77 -23.18
CA ALA A 19 -0.72 -9.65 -23.66
C ALA A 19 -1.22 -8.31 -23.08
N ASN A 20 -0.35 -7.31 -23.06
CA ASN A 20 -0.73 -5.93 -22.80
C ASN A 20 -1.68 -5.40 -23.89
N GLY A 21 -2.52 -4.43 -23.55
CA GLY A 21 -3.34 -3.69 -24.53
C GLY A 21 -4.46 -4.49 -25.20
N ILE A 22 -4.83 -5.67 -24.66
CA ILE A 22 -6.01 -6.44 -25.11
C ILE A 22 -7.25 -5.53 -25.12
N ILE A 23 -7.39 -4.68 -24.11
CA ILE A 23 -8.28 -3.52 -24.17
C ILE A 23 -7.41 -2.27 -24.26
N SER A 24 -7.60 -1.49 -25.32
CA SER A 24 -6.88 -0.23 -25.53
C SER A 24 -7.84 0.96 -25.55
N TYR A 25 -7.55 1.98 -24.74
CA TYR A 25 -8.24 3.27 -24.75
C TYR A 25 -7.26 4.37 -25.18
N SER A 26 -7.63 5.16 -26.18
CA SER A 26 -6.83 6.29 -26.65
C SER A 26 -7.68 7.55 -26.76
N SER A 27 -7.18 8.67 -26.26
CA SER A 27 -7.83 9.97 -26.32
C SER A 27 -6.85 11.07 -26.72
N SER A 28 -7.41 12.17 -27.23
CA SER A 28 -6.72 13.44 -27.42
C SER A 28 -7.50 14.59 -26.78
N SER A 29 -8.39 14.27 -25.83
CA SER A 29 -9.25 15.24 -25.15
C SER A 29 -8.48 15.99 -24.05
N SER A 30 -8.84 17.26 -23.84
CA SER A 30 -8.44 18.04 -22.66
C SER A 30 -9.29 17.71 -21.42
N SER A 31 -10.38 16.96 -21.59
CA SER A 31 -11.25 16.53 -20.48
C SER A 31 -10.80 15.20 -19.88
N THR A 32 -11.10 15.00 -18.59
CA THR A 32 -10.82 13.76 -17.86
C THR A 32 -11.62 12.58 -18.42
N SER A 33 -11.02 11.39 -18.38
CA SER A 33 -11.68 10.12 -18.72
C SER A 33 -11.44 9.09 -17.63
N ASP A 34 -12.48 8.33 -17.31
CA ASP A 34 -12.37 7.18 -16.43
C ASP A 34 -12.48 5.88 -17.23
N VAL A 35 -11.61 4.93 -16.95
CA VAL A 35 -11.64 3.58 -17.55
C VAL A 35 -11.87 2.59 -16.42
N TYR A 36 -12.94 1.79 -16.53
CA TYR A 36 -13.35 0.84 -15.51
C TYR A 36 -13.26 -0.59 -16.04
N GLY A 37 -12.66 -1.50 -15.27
CA GLY A 37 -12.92 -2.93 -15.44
C GLY A 37 -14.34 -3.26 -14.98
N ILE A 38 -14.61 -3.06 -13.69
CA ILE A 38 -15.95 -3.15 -13.09
C ILE A 38 -16.27 -1.85 -12.37
N TYR A 39 -17.47 -1.31 -12.62
CA TYR A 39 -18.00 -0.17 -11.90
C TYR A 39 -19.37 -0.49 -11.30
N PHE A 40 -19.54 -0.20 -10.01
CA PHE A 40 -20.82 -0.31 -9.32
C PHE A 40 -21.04 0.93 -8.45
N SER A 41 -22.11 1.68 -8.68
CA SER A 41 -22.48 2.87 -7.90
C SER A 41 -23.89 2.91 -7.29
N PRO A 42 -24.83 1.98 -7.57
CA PRO A 42 -26.11 1.99 -6.87
C PRO A 42 -25.94 1.93 -5.35
N SER A 43 -26.82 2.60 -4.60
CA SER A 43 -26.91 2.51 -3.14
C SER A 43 -27.55 1.18 -2.69
N ALA A 44 -26.89 0.07 -3.00
CA ALA A 44 -27.30 -1.30 -2.68
C ALA A 44 -26.07 -2.16 -2.37
N ASN A 45 -26.24 -3.21 -1.57
CA ASN A 45 -25.13 -4.12 -1.29
C ASN A 45 -24.63 -4.76 -2.60
N VAL A 46 -23.32 -4.88 -2.74
CA VAL A 46 -22.70 -5.53 -3.90
C VAL A 46 -21.69 -6.57 -3.47
N THR A 47 -21.70 -7.70 -4.17
CA THR A 47 -20.66 -8.73 -4.10
C THR A 47 -19.97 -8.85 -5.45
N ILE A 48 -18.71 -8.46 -5.52
CA ILE A 48 -17.86 -8.55 -6.71
C ILE A 48 -16.82 -9.64 -6.44
N LEU A 49 -16.98 -10.82 -7.05
CA LEU A 49 -16.11 -11.96 -6.73
C LEU A 49 -15.60 -12.78 -7.91
N ASN A 50 -14.41 -13.36 -7.77
CA ASN A 50 -13.84 -14.28 -8.76
C ASN A 50 -13.72 -13.68 -10.18
N ASN A 51 -13.53 -12.36 -10.31
CA ASN A 51 -13.32 -11.73 -11.60
C ASN A 51 -11.83 -11.60 -11.89
N THR A 52 -11.44 -11.69 -13.17
CA THR A 52 -10.10 -11.39 -13.67
C THR A 52 -10.17 -10.15 -14.56
N ILE A 53 -9.41 -9.10 -14.22
CA ILE A 53 -9.34 -7.86 -14.99
C ILE A 53 -7.88 -7.59 -15.31
N ALA A 54 -7.49 -7.63 -16.58
CA ALA A 54 -6.09 -7.51 -16.99
C ALA A 54 -5.95 -6.98 -18.43
N GLY A 55 -4.75 -6.60 -18.85
CA GLY A 55 -4.45 -6.23 -20.23
C GLY A 55 -5.10 -4.92 -20.70
N ILE A 56 -5.44 -4.01 -19.77
CA ILE A 56 -5.97 -2.69 -20.11
C ILE A 56 -4.82 -1.72 -20.31
N THR A 57 -4.78 -1.02 -21.44
CA THR A 57 -3.83 0.07 -21.70
C THR A 57 -4.59 1.33 -22.08
N ALA A 58 -4.34 2.43 -21.38
CA ALA A 58 -4.96 3.72 -21.66
C ALA A 58 -3.89 4.79 -21.97
N THR A 59 -4.14 5.65 -22.95
CA THR A 59 -3.27 6.78 -23.26
C THR A 59 -4.08 8.04 -23.60
N ASN A 60 -3.56 9.20 -23.24
CA ASN A 60 -4.07 10.49 -23.71
C ASN A 60 -2.89 11.34 -24.20
N SER A 61 -2.95 11.78 -25.47
CA SER A 61 -1.92 12.62 -26.07
C SER A 61 -2.13 14.13 -25.82
N SER A 62 -3.17 14.50 -25.07
CA SER A 62 -3.53 15.86 -24.69
C SER A 62 -3.48 16.04 -23.16
N THR A 63 -4.10 17.10 -22.64
CA THR A 63 -4.02 17.49 -21.22
C THR A 63 -5.02 16.79 -20.30
N GLY A 64 -6.01 16.09 -20.86
CA GLY A 64 -7.03 15.39 -20.10
C GLY A 64 -6.45 14.23 -19.30
N ALA A 65 -6.81 14.12 -18.02
CA ALA A 65 -6.37 13.02 -17.18
C ALA A 65 -7.07 11.71 -17.55
N ILE A 66 -6.39 10.58 -17.33
CA ILE A 66 -7.04 9.27 -17.32
C ILE A 66 -6.94 8.68 -15.93
N VAL A 67 -8.05 8.19 -15.39
CA VAL A 67 -8.05 7.35 -14.20
C VAL A 67 -8.52 5.95 -14.58
N ILE A 68 -7.64 4.95 -14.41
CA ILE A 68 -8.02 3.54 -14.55
C ILE A 68 -8.40 2.98 -13.19
N TYR A 69 -9.55 2.30 -13.13
CA TYR A 69 -9.95 1.45 -12.01
C TYR A 69 -10.07 0.00 -12.50
N GLY A 70 -9.41 -0.94 -11.84
CA GLY A 70 -9.72 -2.36 -12.02
C GLY A 70 -11.16 -2.63 -11.58
N ILE A 71 -11.43 -2.38 -10.29
CA ILE A 71 -12.77 -2.40 -9.71
C ILE A 71 -13.01 -1.06 -9.00
N ARG A 72 -14.17 -0.44 -9.23
CA ARG A 72 -14.68 0.67 -8.42
C ARG A 72 -16.08 0.35 -7.92
N ALA A 73 -16.20 0.11 -6.62
CA ALA A 73 -17.48 -0.02 -5.92
C ALA A 73 -17.73 1.25 -5.11
N ALA A 74 -18.57 2.13 -5.65
CA ALA A 74 -18.98 3.39 -5.06
C ALA A 74 -20.42 3.30 -4.50
N SER A 75 -20.74 2.21 -3.81
CA SER A 75 -22.00 2.09 -3.08
C SER A 75 -21.88 2.68 -1.68
N SER A 76 -22.92 3.40 -1.24
CA SER A 76 -23.09 3.78 0.17
C SER A 76 -23.47 2.61 1.08
N ALA A 77 -23.79 1.43 0.51
CA ALA A 77 -24.06 0.19 1.23
C ALA A 77 -22.78 -0.68 1.33
N THR A 78 -22.90 -1.96 1.69
CA THR A 78 -21.70 -2.81 1.83
C THR A 78 -21.13 -3.20 0.47
N ASN A 79 -19.85 -2.88 0.28
CA ASN A 79 -19.04 -3.28 -0.87
C ASN A 79 -18.24 -4.54 -0.49
N THR A 80 -18.69 -5.70 -0.96
CA THR A 80 -18.00 -6.97 -0.77
C THR A 80 -17.20 -7.30 -2.03
N ILE A 81 -15.88 -7.26 -1.96
CA ILE A 81 -14.98 -7.45 -3.11
C ILE A 81 -14.01 -8.57 -2.75
N GLN A 82 -14.19 -9.75 -3.34
CA GLN A 82 -13.47 -10.96 -2.90
C GLN A 82 -12.87 -11.78 -4.03
N ASN A 83 -11.68 -12.35 -3.83
CA ASN A 83 -11.10 -13.33 -4.75
C ASN A 83 -10.95 -12.84 -6.21
N ASN A 84 -10.81 -11.52 -6.42
CA ASN A 84 -10.58 -10.97 -7.76
C ASN A 84 -9.08 -10.93 -8.07
N ILE A 85 -8.74 -11.04 -9.36
CA ILE A 85 -7.39 -10.86 -9.88
C ILE A 85 -7.38 -9.59 -10.74
N ILE A 86 -6.61 -8.59 -10.33
CA ILE A 86 -6.45 -7.31 -11.02
C ILE A 86 -5.01 -7.18 -11.50
N GLY A 87 -4.84 -7.15 -12.83
CA GLY A 87 -3.58 -7.10 -13.55
C GLY A 87 -2.84 -8.43 -13.66
N ASP A 88 -1.93 -8.51 -14.64
CA ASP A 88 -1.16 -9.71 -14.94
C ASP A 88 0.29 -9.41 -15.38
N PRO A 89 1.32 -10.25 -15.08
CA PRO A 89 2.68 -9.99 -15.55
C PRO A 89 2.81 -10.00 -17.07
N ASN A 90 1.98 -10.78 -17.78
CA ASN A 90 1.98 -10.80 -19.26
C ASN A 90 0.96 -9.81 -19.84
N ALA A 91 0.00 -9.35 -19.03
CA ALA A 91 -1.05 -8.42 -19.40
C ALA A 91 -1.30 -7.40 -18.29
N SER A 92 -0.34 -6.50 -18.12
CA SER A 92 -0.38 -5.44 -17.12
C SER A 92 -1.50 -4.43 -17.40
N ILE A 93 -1.96 -3.75 -16.35
CA ILE A 93 -2.81 -2.57 -16.50
C ILE A 93 -1.91 -1.34 -16.54
N GLN A 94 -1.96 -0.60 -17.65
CA GLN A 94 -1.06 0.50 -17.94
C GLN A 94 -1.84 1.76 -18.26
N ASN A 95 -1.46 2.86 -17.63
CA ASN A 95 -1.94 4.17 -18.00
C ASN A 95 -0.74 5.04 -18.36
N ASN A 96 -0.69 5.40 -19.63
CA ASN A 96 0.40 6.12 -20.28
C ASN A 96 0.04 7.59 -20.55
N ALA A 97 -1.08 8.09 -20.01
CA ALA A 97 -1.43 9.50 -20.08
C ALA A 97 -0.38 10.36 -19.35
N THR A 98 -0.14 11.56 -19.86
CA THR A 98 0.91 12.47 -19.35
C THR A 98 0.41 13.46 -18.29
N SER A 99 -0.90 13.69 -18.23
CA SER A 99 -1.53 14.61 -17.29
C SER A 99 -1.24 14.21 -15.83
N THR A 100 -0.80 15.18 -15.01
CA THR A 100 -0.39 14.99 -13.61
C THR A 100 -1.52 14.62 -12.66
N SER A 101 -2.76 14.56 -13.14
CA SER A 101 -3.91 14.02 -12.39
C SER A 101 -4.26 12.57 -12.78
N SER A 102 -3.50 11.96 -13.70
CA SER A 102 -3.73 10.58 -14.14
C SER A 102 -3.30 9.56 -13.10
N ARG A 103 -4.03 8.44 -13.04
CA ARG A 103 -3.90 7.45 -11.96
C ARG A 103 -4.23 6.02 -12.43
N VAL A 104 -3.71 5.03 -11.71
CA VAL A 104 -4.17 3.64 -11.77
C VAL A 104 -4.52 3.15 -10.37
N ILE A 105 -5.73 2.61 -10.22
CA ILE A 105 -6.23 2.07 -8.95
C ILE A 105 -6.71 0.64 -9.20
N GLY A 106 -6.16 -0.33 -8.48
CA GLY A 106 -6.55 -1.73 -8.62
C GLY A 106 -7.99 -1.95 -8.17
N ILE A 107 -8.24 -1.70 -6.88
CA ILE A 107 -9.57 -1.80 -6.26
C ILE A 107 -9.85 -0.50 -5.50
N SER A 108 -10.98 0.14 -5.80
CA SER A 108 -11.53 1.26 -5.03
C SER A 108 -12.87 0.86 -4.42
N SER A 109 -12.94 0.86 -3.09
CA SER A 109 -14.17 0.63 -2.32
C SER A 109 -14.50 1.92 -1.58
N GLU A 110 -15.56 2.59 -2.02
CA GLU A 110 -15.89 3.97 -1.65
C GLU A 110 -17.23 4.06 -0.93
N LEU A 111 -17.40 5.12 -0.13
CA LEU A 111 -18.62 5.54 0.57
C LEU A 111 -19.07 4.59 1.69
N GLY A 112 -19.42 3.36 1.35
CA GLY A 112 -19.95 2.36 2.27
C GLY A 112 -18.90 1.41 2.87
N ALA A 113 -19.38 0.45 3.67
CA ALA A 113 -18.54 -0.52 4.36
C ALA A 113 -17.73 -1.35 3.36
N SER A 114 -16.43 -1.50 3.60
CA SER A 114 -15.51 -2.22 2.74
C SER A 114 -15.18 -3.59 3.30
N VAL A 115 -15.61 -4.63 2.59
CA VAL A 115 -15.18 -6.01 2.80
C VAL A 115 -14.35 -6.41 1.59
N VAL A 116 -13.05 -6.11 1.64
CA VAL A 116 -12.11 -6.32 0.54
C VAL A 116 -11.15 -7.43 0.94
N THR A 117 -11.42 -8.65 0.50
CA THR A 117 -10.68 -9.82 0.99
C THR A 117 -10.18 -10.76 -0.09
N SER A 118 -9.00 -11.35 0.12
CA SER A 118 -8.47 -12.42 -0.74
C SER A 118 -8.28 -12.02 -2.21
N ASN A 119 -8.16 -10.73 -2.51
CA ASN A 119 -7.88 -10.27 -3.87
C ASN A 119 -6.38 -10.28 -4.16
N THR A 120 -6.02 -10.49 -5.43
CA THR A 120 -4.67 -10.26 -5.94
C THR A 120 -4.67 -9.02 -6.81
N VAL A 121 -3.89 -8.01 -6.44
CA VAL A 121 -3.72 -6.78 -7.22
C VAL A 121 -2.25 -6.65 -7.61
N ARG A 122 -1.97 -6.71 -8.91
CA ARG A 122 -0.59 -6.73 -9.41
C ARG A 122 -0.40 -6.07 -10.75
N ASN A 123 0.87 -5.78 -11.07
CA ASN A 123 1.29 -5.34 -12.41
C ASN A 123 0.49 -4.12 -12.91
N LEU A 124 0.42 -3.09 -12.06
CA LEU A 124 -0.21 -1.80 -12.38
C LEU A 124 0.89 -0.76 -12.62
N THR A 125 0.80 0.00 -13.71
CA THR A 125 1.82 0.99 -14.07
C THR A 125 1.23 2.34 -14.48
N MET A 126 1.78 3.42 -13.93
CA MET A 126 1.62 4.80 -14.43
C MET A 126 2.93 5.34 -15.05
N SER A 127 2.81 6.27 -15.99
CA SER A 127 3.91 7.14 -16.45
C SER A 127 3.76 8.63 -16.10
N ALA A 128 2.57 9.10 -15.71
CA ALA A 128 2.35 10.50 -15.38
C ALA A 128 3.11 10.94 -14.12
N GLY A 129 3.57 12.19 -14.14
CA GLY A 129 4.19 12.86 -13.00
C GLY A 129 3.19 13.31 -11.93
N ASN A 130 2.25 12.44 -11.55
CA ASN A 130 1.28 12.73 -10.50
C ASN A 130 1.95 12.69 -9.12
N ILE A 131 2.11 13.87 -8.51
CA ILE A 131 2.72 14.09 -7.19
C ILE A 131 1.73 13.99 -6.02
N GLY A 132 0.46 13.67 -6.29
CA GLY A 132 -0.55 13.43 -5.27
C GLY A 132 -0.15 12.26 -4.35
N THR A 133 -0.60 12.29 -3.10
CA THR A 133 -0.34 11.27 -2.07
C THR A 133 -1.65 10.82 -1.43
N GLY A 134 -1.62 9.82 -0.55
CA GLY A 134 -2.85 9.32 0.08
C GLY A 134 -3.84 8.80 -0.96
N THR A 135 -5.08 9.28 -0.89
CA THR A 135 -6.16 8.90 -1.80
C THR A 135 -6.01 9.45 -3.22
N SER A 136 -5.02 10.31 -3.50
CA SER A 136 -4.74 10.84 -4.85
C SER A 136 -3.44 10.31 -5.47
N ALA A 137 -2.78 9.34 -4.82
CA ALA A 137 -1.55 8.73 -5.31
C ALA A 137 -1.67 8.22 -6.75
N SER A 138 -0.55 8.29 -7.47
CA SER A 138 -0.46 7.94 -8.90
C SER A 138 -0.80 6.48 -9.15
N VAL A 139 -0.41 5.59 -8.24
CA VAL A 139 -0.79 4.18 -8.27
C VAL A 139 -1.23 3.73 -6.89
N ILE A 140 -2.39 3.09 -6.81
CA ILE A 140 -2.92 2.49 -5.59
C ILE A 140 -3.32 1.04 -5.88
N GLY A 141 -2.88 0.09 -5.06
CA GLY A 141 -3.34 -1.29 -5.16
C GLY A 141 -4.79 -1.42 -4.68
N VAL A 142 -5.01 -1.15 -3.40
CA VAL A 142 -6.35 -1.14 -2.76
C VAL A 142 -6.59 0.20 -2.09
N LEU A 143 -7.72 0.85 -2.42
CA LEU A 143 -8.22 2.06 -1.81
C LEU A 143 -9.53 1.75 -1.07
N SER A 144 -9.53 1.88 0.25
CA SER A 144 -10.74 1.92 1.07
C SER A 144 -11.03 3.36 1.45
N ASN A 145 -12.07 3.98 0.88
CA ASN A 145 -12.36 5.41 1.02
C ASN A 145 -13.79 5.64 1.51
N ASN A 146 -14.01 5.51 2.82
CA ASN A 146 -15.33 5.44 3.45
C ASN A 146 -15.30 6.00 4.89
N THR A 147 -15.21 7.31 5.00
CA THR A 147 -15.08 7.98 6.30
C THR A 147 -16.26 7.75 7.25
N SER A 148 -17.46 7.45 6.71
CA SER A 148 -18.70 7.26 7.47
C SER A 148 -19.09 5.79 7.72
N ALA A 149 -18.36 4.83 7.17
CA ALA A 149 -18.65 3.41 7.41
C ALA A 149 -18.32 3.04 8.86
N THR A 150 -19.11 2.14 9.47
CA THR A 150 -18.93 1.65 10.85
C THR A 150 -18.29 0.26 10.93
N ASN A 151 -18.01 -0.35 9.78
CA ASN A 151 -17.33 -1.63 9.68
C ASN A 151 -16.47 -1.67 8.42
N ASN A 152 -15.21 -2.09 8.57
CA ASN A 152 -14.34 -2.42 7.45
C ASN A 152 -13.51 -3.67 7.75
N ASN A 153 -13.36 -4.52 6.74
CA ASN A 153 -12.45 -5.66 6.76
C ASN A 153 -11.66 -5.73 5.45
N ILE A 154 -10.40 -5.29 5.50
CA ILE A 154 -9.48 -5.35 4.38
C ILE A 154 -8.42 -6.39 4.72
N SER A 155 -8.63 -7.63 4.30
CA SER A 155 -7.76 -8.72 4.73
C SER A 155 -7.40 -9.75 3.67
N GLN A 156 -6.26 -10.40 3.84
CA GLN A 156 -5.81 -11.49 2.97
C GLN A 156 -5.58 -11.07 1.51
N ASN A 157 -5.43 -9.78 1.22
CA ASN A 157 -5.11 -9.33 -0.13
C ASN A 157 -3.60 -9.47 -0.39
N THR A 158 -3.26 -9.86 -1.61
CA THR A 158 -1.88 -9.88 -2.11
C THR A 158 -1.71 -8.72 -3.10
N ILE A 159 -0.84 -7.77 -2.79
CA ILE A 159 -0.69 -6.51 -3.53
C ILE A 159 0.77 -6.32 -3.92
N HIS A 160 1.10 -6.35 -5.21
CA HIS A 160 2.51 -6.24 -5.60
C HIS A 160 2.78 -5.76 -7.02
N SER A 161 4.04 -5.51 -7.34
CA SER A 161 4.46 -5.12 -8.69
C SER A 161 3.69 -3.89 -9.21
N LEU A 162 3.56 -2.89 -8.34
CA LEU A 162 2.94 -1.60 -8.67
C LEU A 162 4.04 -0.59 -8.93
N SER A 163 3.94 0.20 -9.99
CA SER A 163 5.03 1.11 -10.35
C SER A 163 4.59 2.43 -10.97
N ASN A 164 5.39 3.47 -10.76
CA ASN A 164 5.35 4.68 -11.58
C ASN A 164 6.72 4.91 -12.23
N THR A 165 6.70 5.07 -13.55
CA THR A 165 7.89 5.16 -14.41
C THR A 165 8.32 6.59 -14.73
N ASN A 166 7.66 7.61 -14.15
CA ASN A 166 8.04 8.99 -14.35
C ASN A 166 9.46 9.26 -13.82
N THR A 167 10.29 9.89 -14.65
CA THR A 167 11.73 10.01 -14.39
C THR A 167 12.15 11.17 -13.49
N THR A 168 11.26 12.12 -13.20
CA THR A 168 11.63 13.36 -12.49
C THR A 168 10.67 13.77 -11.38
N ALA A 169 9.38 13.45 -11.49
CA ALA A 169 8.39 13.90 -10.51
C ALA A 169 8.46 13.10 -9.19
N ALA A 170 8.16 13.77 -8.08
CA ALA A 170 8.00 13.15 -6.76
C ALA A 170 6.67 12.38 -6.66
N VAL A 171 6.53 11.34 -7.47
CA VAL A 171 5.32 10.52 -7.58
C VAL A 171 5.09 9.67 -6.33
N ALA A 172 3.84 9.22 -6.13
CA ALA A 172 3.51 8.29 -5.04
C ALA A 172 2.94 6.97 -5.56
N VAL A 173 3.45 5.85 -5.03
CA VAL A 173 2.92 4.49 -5.24
C VAL A 173 2.62 3.88 -3.88
N THR A 174 1.36 3.48 -3.69
CA THR A 174 0.88 2.92 -2.42
C THR A 174 0.24 1.56 -2.63
N GLY A 175 0.61 0.56 -1.82
CA GLY A 175 -0.04 -0.75 -1.84
C GLY A 175 -1.50 -0.67 -1.40
N LEU A 176 -1.72 -0.21 -0.17
CA LEU A 176 -3.04 -0.08 0.43
C LEU A 176 -3.20 1.31 1.06
N VAL A 177 -4.21 2.05 0.62
CA VAL A 177 -4.66 3.29 1.25
C VAL A 177 -5.93 3.01 2.03
N TYR A 178 -5.89 3.27 3.33
CA TYR A 178 -7.05 3.21 4.20
C TYR A 178 -7.47 4.62 4.63
N ASN A 179 -8.63 5.04 4.15
CA ASN A 179 -9.30 6.29 4.48
C ASN A 179 -10.73 6.01 4.95
N GLY A 180 -10.89 5.37 6.10
CA GLY A 180 -12.21 5.09 6.69
C GLY A 180 -12.28 5.50 8.16
N ASN A 181 -13.39 5.21 8.86
CA ASN A 181 -13.43 5.21 10.34
C ASN A 181 -13.33 6.58 11.04
N THR A 182 -14.17 7.56 10.69
CA THR A 182 -14.37 8.71 11.60
C THR A 182 -15.45 8.46 12.67
N SER A 183 -16.16 7.33 12.58
CA SER A 183 -17.22 6.93 13.52
C SER A 183 -16.81 5.72 14.38
N PRO A 184 -17.35 5.55 15.59
CA PRO A 184 -17.13 4.33 16.38
C PRO A 184 -17.57 3.07 15.62
N GLY A 185 -16.74 2.03 15.62
CA GLY A 185 -16.98 0.82 14.82
C GLY A 185 -15.86 -0.20 14.92
N THR A 186 -15.96 -1.26 14.10
CA THR A 186 -14.94 -2.32 14.02
C THR A 186 -14.19 -2.23 12.70
N TYR A 187 -12.89 -2.03 12.76
CA TYR A 187 -12.09 -1.79 11.57
C TYR A 187 -10.82 -2.62 11.61
N LEU A 188 -10.68 -3.49 10.62
CA LEU A 188 -9.63 -4.48 10.55
C LEU A 188 -8.91 -4.41 9.21
N VAL A 189 -7.59 -4.23 9.28
CA VAL A 189 -6.68 -4.41 8.14
C VAL A 189 -5.72 -5.51 8.51
N ALA A 190 -5.90 -6.71 7.96
CA ALA A 190 -5.20 -7.88 8.48
C ALA A 190 -4.71 -8.86 7.43
N ARG A 191 -3.57 -9.51 7.67
CA ARG A 191 -3.05 -10.59 6.82
C ARG A 191 -2.88 -10.19 5.35
N ASN A 192 -2.72 -8.91 5.04
CA ASN A 192 -2.39 -8.48 3.69
C ASN A 192 -0.90 -8.71 3.44
N PHE A 193 -0.57 -9.14 2.23
CA PHE A 193 0.81 -9.28 1.77
C PHE A 193 1.11 -8.23 0.70
N ILE A 194 1.97 -7.27 1.02
CA ILE A 194 2.26 -6.12 0.15
C ILE A 194 3.74 -6.09 -0.17
N HIS A 195 4.13 -6.14 -1.44
CA HIS A 195 5.54 -6.12 -1.80
C HIS A 195 5.85 -5.56 -3.18
N SER A 196 7.13 -5.35 -3.49
CA SER A 196 7.58 -5.03 -4.86
C SER A 196 6.90 -3.79 -5.45
N LEU A 197 6.80 -2.72 -4.66
CA LEU A 197 6.42 -1.40 -5.14
C LEU A 197 7.67 -0.67 -5.63
N SER A 198 7.60 -0.03 -6.79
CA SER A 198 8.76 0.65 -7.39
C SER A 198 8.42 2.00 -8.00
N VAL A 199 9.45 2.83 -8.11
CA VAL A 199 9.44 4.12 -8.80
C VAL A 199 10.78 4.28 -9.50
N SER A 200 10.80 5.05 -10.59
CA SER A 200 12.01 5.32 -11.37
C SER A 200 12.25 6.83 -11.53
N SER A 201 12.25 7.58 -10.42
CA SER A 201 12.31 9.05 -10.43
C SER A 201 13.60 9.61 -9.84
N SER A 202 14.04 10.79 -10.28
CA SER A 202 15.06 11.59 -9.59
C SER A 202 14.50 12.45 -8.46
N GLY A 203 13.19 12.68 -8.43
CA GLY A 203 12.50 13.37 -7.33
C GLY A 203 12.37 12.49 -6.08
N GLN A 204 12.02 13.12 -4.95
CA GLN A 204 11.72 12.41 -3.70
C GLN A 204 10.35 11.73 -3.78
N ALA A 205 10.28 10.65 -4.55
CA ALA A 205 9.08 9.84 -4.68
C ALA A 205 8.72 9.13 -3.36
N VAL A 206 7.44 8.81 -3.22
CA VAL A 206 6.85 8.26 -2.01
C VAL A 206 6.41 6.81 -2.27
N LEU A 207 6.91 5.88 -1.46
CA LEU A 207 6.46 4.49 -1.44
C LEU A 207 5.83 4.17 -0.09
N ARG A 208 4.60 3.63 -0.13
CA ARG A 208 3.87 3.22 1.07
C ARG A 208 3.34 1.80 0.92
N GLY A 209 3.60 0.93 1.89
CA GLY A 209 2.98 -0.39 1.92
C GLY A 209 1.52 -0.26 2.30
N ILE A 210 1.28 0.10 3.56
CA ILE A 210 -0.01 0.54 4.08
C ILE A 210 0.09 2.02 4.49
N LEU A 211 -0.87 2.82 4.04
CA LEU A 211 -1.01 4.21 4.43
C LEU A 211 -2.40 4.44 5.05
N ASN A 212 -2.44 4.75 6.34
CA ASN A 212 -3.63 5.23 7.03
C ASN A 212 -3.69 6.76 6.94
N VAL A 213 -4.73 7.30 6.31
CA VAL A 213 -4.93 8.76 6.17
C VAL A 213 -6.12 9.30 6.95
N ALA A 214 -6.96 8.40 7.49
CA ALA A 214 -8.10 8.80 8.29
C ALA A 214 -7.76 8.82 9.79
N GLY A 215 -8.52 9.63 10.54
CA GLY A 215 -8.59 9.53 11.99
C GLY A 215 -9.32 8.26 12.45
N GLY A 216 -9.50 8.10 13.76
CA GLY A 216 -10.24 6.98 14.36
C GLY A 216 -9.38 5.80 14.83
N ASN A 217 -10.01 4.67 15.16
CA ASN A 217 -9.34 3.49 15.75
C ASN A 217 -9.43 2.27 14.84
N THR A 218 -8.35 1.96 14.11
CA THR A 218 -8.25 0.78 13.25
C THR A 218 -7.20 -0.18 13.78
N THR A 219 -7.50 -1.48 13.70
CA THR A 219 -6.54 -2.54 14.03
C THR A 219 -5.85 -3.04 12.78
N TYR A 220 -4.52 -2.91 12.75
CA TYR A 220 -3.63 -3.42 11.73
C TYR A 220 -2.91 -4.64 12.29
N GLN A 221 -3.21 -5.84 11.80
CA GLN A 221 -2.63 -7.06 12.38
C GLN A 221 -2.17 -8.11 11.38
N ASN A 222 -1.05 -8.77 11.68
CA ASN A 222 -0.50 -9.87 10.89
C ASN A 222 -0.31 -9.52 9.40
N ASN A 223 -0.14 -8.24 9.06
CA ASN A 223 0.21 -7.85 7.69
C ASN A 223 1.70 -8.11 7.47
N MET A 224 2.05 -8.48 6.24
CA MET A 224 3.43 -8.68 5.81
C MET A 224 3.75 -7.70 4.69
N ILE A 225 4.77 -6.87 4.88
CA ILE A 225 5.13 -5.79 3.96
C ILE A 225 6.61 -5.88 3.61
N ARG A 226 6.94 -5.85 2.32
CA ARG A 226 8.33 -5.85 1.81
C ARG A 226 8.56 -4.78 0.75
N LEU A 227 9.31 -3.72 1.09
CA LEU A 227 9.60 -2.61 0.17
C LEU A 227 11.10 -2.40 -0.04
N GLY A 228 11.45 -1.44 -0.91
CA GLY A 228 12.83 -1.07 -1.23
C GLY A 228 13.52 -1.97 -2.26
N ILE A 229 12.84 -3.05 -2.66
CA ILE A 229 13.23 -3.98 -3.73
C ILE A 229 12.03 -4.27 -4.62
N ASP A 230 12.26 -4.31 -5.94
CA ASP A 230 11.22 -4.43 -6.96
C ASP A 230 10.70 -5.88 -7.12
N ALA A 231 9.99 -6.16 -8.21
CA ALA A 231 9.46 -7.50 -8.51
C ALA A 231 10.53 -8.49 -9.00
N ALA A 232 11.61 -7.99 -9.60
CA ALA A 232 12.75 -8.77 -10.06
C ALA A 232 13.81 -8.99 -8.97
N GLY A 233 13.67 -8.34 -7.81
CA GLY A 233 14.60 -8.41 -6.70
C GLY A 233 15.69 -7.35 -6.73
N ASN A 234 15.64 -6.40 -7.66
CA ASN A 234 16.58 -5.30 -7.71
C ASN A 234 16.26 -4.25 -6.64
N SER A 235 17.29 -3.52 -6.20
CA SER A 235 17.09 -2.37 -5.33
C SER A 235 16.28 -1.28 -6.05
N VAL A 236 15.26 -0.76 -5.39
CA VAL A 236 14.58 0.47 -5.83
C VAL A 236 15.42 1.66 -5.39
N THR A 237 16.41 2.05 -6.18
CA THR A 237 17.44 3.03 -5.79
C THR A 237 17.04 4.47 -6.11
N GLY A 238 17.28 5.39 -5.18
CA GLY A 238 16.95 6.81 -5.33
C GLY A 238 16.62 7.47 -3.98
N PRO A 239 16.42 8.81 -3.97
CA PRO A 239 16.16 9.59 -2.76
C PRO A 239 14.70 9.49 -2.31
N TYR A 240 14.19 8.27 -2.15
CA TYR A 240 12.77 8.02 -1.93
C TYR A 240 12.40 7.99 -0.45
N ASP A 241 11.24 8.57 -0.16
CA ASP A 241 10.58 8.41 1.12
C ASP A 241 9.81 7.08 1.10
N ILE A 242 10.36 6.06 1.75
CA ILE A 242 9.78 4.72 1.80
C ILE A 242 9.30 4.45 3.22
N ALA A 243 8.02 4.08 3.36
CA ALA A 243 7.48 3.59 4.62
C ALA A 243 6.68 2.30 4.42
N GLY A 244 6.98 1.27 5.20
CA GLY A 244 6.21 0.02 5.15
C GLY A 244 4.78 0.22 5.67
N TYR A 245 4.66 0.78 6.87
CA TYR A 245 3.42 1.34 7.39
C TYR A 245 3.61 2.83 7.66
N ALA A 246 2.63 3.65 7.28
CA ALA A 246 2.58 5.05 7.65
C ALA A 246 1.18 5.47 8.10
N GLU A 247 1.12 6.41 9.04
CA GLU A 247 -0.11 7.04 9.48
C GLU A 247 0.10 8.51 9.85
N THR A 248 -0.94 9.32 9.68
CA THR A 248 -0.93 10.76 10.01
C THR A 248 -1.84 11.13 11.17
N ASP A 249 -2.81 10.29 11.51
CA ASP A 249 -3.79 10.52 12.57
C ASP A 249 -4.37 9.18 13.07
N GLY A 250 -5.15 9.24 14.16
CA GLY A 250 -5.91 8.13 14.73
C GLY A 250 -5.32 7.53 16.00
N SER A 251 -6.11 6.64 16.61
CA SER A 251 -5.80 5.81 17.77
C SER A 251 -5.58 4.36 17.32
N ASN A 252 -4.78 4.17 16.27
CA ASN A 252 -4.63 2.88 15.62
C ASN A 252 -3.75 1.93 16.44
N ASN A 253 -3.99 0.63 16.25
CA ASN A 253 -3.24 -0.43 16.91
C ASN A 253 -2.55 -1.32 15.89
N LEU A 254 -1.29 -1.67 16.15
CA LEU A 254 -0.46 -2.51 15.30
C LEU A 254 -0.03 -3.77 16.07
N TYR A 255 -0.46 -4.94 15.60
CA TYR A 255 -0.16 -6.21 16.24
C TYR A 255 0.44 -7.24 15.28
N HIS A 256 1.55 -7.88 15.65
CA HIS A 256 2.07 -9.03 14.91
C HIS A 256 2.38 -8.77 13.42
N ASN A 257 2.55 -7.50 13.02
CA ASN A 257 2.90 -7.18 11.65
C ASN A 257 4.38 -7.45 11.42
N THR A 258 4.73 -7.88 10.21
CA THR A 258 6.12 -8.03 9.77
C THR A 258 6.36 -7.05 8.64
N ILE A 259 7.26 -6.10 8.86
CA ILE A 259 7.60 -5.07 7.89
C ILE A 259 9.10 -5.11 7.65
N TYR A 260 9.48 -5.35 6.40
CA TYR A 260 10.86 -5.38 5.94
C TYR A 260 11.06 -4.34 4.83
N ILE A 261 12.05 -3.48 5.00
CA ILE A 261 12.54 -2.56 3.97
C ILE A 261 13.97 -2.96 3.65
N GLY A 262 14.25 -3.27 2.38
CA GLY A 262 15.58 -3.73 1.94
C GLY A 262 16.13 -2.94 0.76
N GLY A 263 17.16 -3.52 0.13
CA GLY A 263 17.86 -2.95 -1.01
C GLY A 263 18.81 -1.82 -0.64
N SER A 264 19.27 -1.05 -1.63
CA SER A 264 20.14 0.11 -1.44
C SER A 264 19.52 1.39 -1.98
N SER A 265 19.60 2.48 -1.21
CA SER A 265 19.24 3.83 -1.66
C SER A 265 20.34 4.51 -2.46
N GLY A 266 21.55 3.95 -2.53
CA GLY A 266 22.71 4.65 -3.08
C GLY A 266 23.06 5.88 -2.23
N THR A 267 23.40 6.99 -2.87
CA THR A 267 23.57 8.29 -2.19
C THR A 267 22.21 8.96 -2.01
N SER A 268 21.78 9.20 -0.77
CA SER A 268 20.44 9.73 -0.49
C SER A 268 20.41 10.63 0.75
N ASN A 269 19.56 11.65 0.72
CA ASN A 269 19.23 12.46 1.91
C ASN A 269 17.83 12.11 2.45
N ALA A 270 17.14 11.15 1.85
CA ALA A 270 15.80 10.75 2.24
C ALA A 270 15.81 9.78 3.41
N PHE A 271 14.73 9.81 4.18
CA PHE A 271 14.50 8.89 5.27
C PHE A 271 13.64 7.72 4.78
N THR A 272 13.96 6.52 5.25
CA THR A 272 13.10 5.35 5.07
C THR A 272 12.75 4.74 6.42
N ASN A 273 11.57 4.15 6.51
CA ASN A 273 10.97 3.71 7.78
C ASN A 273 10.28 2.36 7.60
N ALA A 274 10.49 1.39 8.49
CA ALA A 274 9.55 0.26 8.52
C ALA A 274 8.18 0.76 9.07
N LEU A 275 8.21 1.53 10.15
CA LEU A 275 7.06 2.21 10.75
C LEU A 275 7.25 3.74 10.75
N LEU A 276 6.33 4.49 10.13
CA LEU A 276 6.27 5.95 10.21
C LEU A 276 4.96 6.39 10.91
N ASN A 277 5.04 6.66 12.20
CA ASN A 277 3.90 7.09 13.00
C ASN A 277 3.90 8.63 13.17
N GLY A 278 2.94 9.29 12.52
CA GLY A 278 2.76 10.74 12.57
C GLY A 278 2.02 11.28 13.79
N VAL A 279 1.60 10.43 14.73
CA VAL A 279 0.69 10.78 15.85
C VAL A 279 1.47 10.96 17.16
N SER A 280 1.08 11.90 18.03
CA SER A 280 1.78 12.12 19.32
C SER A 280 0.90 12.18 20.57
N PHE A 281 -0.43 12.11 20.44
CA PHE A 281 -1.35 12.35 21.57
C PHE A 281 -2.38 11.25 21.80
N ASN A 282 -2.71 10.46 20.78
CA ASN A 282 -3.75 9.44 20.88
C ASN A 282 -3.25 8.16 21.55
N THR A 283 -4.17 7.41 22.18
CA THR A 283 -3.87 6.07 22.70
C THR A 283 -3.63 5.09 21.57
N ARG A 284 -2.46 4.46 21.56
CA ARG A 284 -2.00 3.56 20.50
C ARG A 284 -1.25 2.38 21.10
N ASN A 285 -1.46 1.19 20.55
CA ASN A 285 -0.74 -0.02 20.97
C ASN A 285 -0.01 -0.64 19.79
N PHE A 286 1.32 -0.63 19.83
CA PHE A 286 2.17 -1.29 18.85
C PHE A 286 2.87 -2.45 19.57
N ILE A 287 2.40 -3.68 19.35
CA ILE A 287 2.85 -4.83 20.14
C ILE A 287 3.21 -6.02 19.24
N ASN A 288 4.32 -6.71 19.56
CA ASN A 288 4.78 -7.92 18.87
C ASN A 288 5.00 -7.77 17.36
N ASN A 289 5.38 -6.59 16.87
CA ASN A 289 5.69 -6.37 15.47
C ASN A 289 7.17 -6.64 15.18
N ALA A 290 7.49 -7.09 13.96
CA ALA A 290 8.84 -7.09 13.43
C ALA A 290 9.02 -5.90 12.48
N LEU A 291 9.83 -4.92 12.88
CA LEU A 291 10.06 -3.65 12.21
C LEU A 291 11.51 -3.58 11.76
N ILE A 292 11.74 -3.94 10.50
CA ILE A 292 13.08 -4.19 9.95
C ILE A 292 13.30 -3.24 8.79
N ASN A 293 14.31 -2.39 8.92
CA ASN A 293 14.80 -1.57 7.83
C ASN A 293 16.28 -1.91 7.56
N ASP A 294 16.45 -2.99 6.82
CA ASP A 294 17.74 -3.52 6.37
C ASP A 294 18.20 -2.87 5.05
N ARG A 295 17.73 -1.65 4.78
CA ARG A 295 18.16 -0.90 3.61
C ARG A 295 19.56 -0.32 3.86
N SER A 296 20.42 -0.39 2.85
CA SER A 296 21.74 0.25 2.89
C SER A 296 21.72 1.64 2.25
N ILE A 297 22.65 2.50 2.69
CA ILE A 297 22.90 3.83 2.13
C ILE A 297 24.40 4.00 1.95
N SER A 298 24.85 4.37 0.76
CA SER A 298 26.28 4.49 0.44
C SER A 298 26.84 5.91 0.61
N GLY A 299 25.97 6.90 0.85
CA GLY A 299 26.34 8.29 1.11
C GLY A 299 25.14 9.21 1.30
N GLY A 300 25.39 10.46 1.70
CA GLY A 300 24.35 11.45 2.01
C GLY A 300 23.97 11.51 3.49
N SER A 301 22.94 12.29 3.82
CA SER A 301 22.48 12.54 5.20
C SER A 301 21.20 11.78 5.58
N GLY A 302 20.69 10.93 4.69
CA GLY A 302 19.49 10.14 4.94
C GLY A 302 19.70 9.08 6.02
N ALA A 303 18.60 8.54 6.54
CA ALA A 303 18.65 7.44 7.50
C ALA A 303 17.59 6.37 7.19
N ASN A 304 17.95 5.12 7.47
CA ASN A 304 17.08 3.97 7.34
C ASN A 304 16.70 3.51 8.75
N LEU A 305 15.48 3.85 9.17
CA LEU A 305 14.97 3.69 10.53
C LEU A 305 14.03 2.49 10.61
N ALA A 306 14.09 1.74 11.71
CA ALA A 306 13.08 0.73 12.02
C ALA A 306 11.74 1.40 12.35
N ALA A 307 11.77 2.48 13.13
CA ALA A 307 10.57 3.27 13.42
C ALA A 307 10.86 4.76 13.59
N THR A 308 9.92 5.59 13.14
CA THR A 308 9.82 7.00 13.48
C THR A 308 8.50 7.25 14.18
N PHE A 309 8.55 7.97 15.30
CA PHE A 309 7.39 8.43 16.05
C PHE A 309 7.38 9.96 16.14
N THR A 310 6.21 10.58 16.05
CA THR A 310 6.04 11.99 16.41
C THR A 310 6.07 12.15 17.93
N GLY A 311 6.84 13.14 18.42
CA GLY A 311 7.01 13.44 19.84
C GLY A 311 8.49 13.58 20.21
N GLY A 312 8.81 14.43 21.20
CA GLY A 312 10.21 14.73 21.56
C GLY A 312 10.83 13.82 22.62
N THR A 313 10.03 13.03 23.34
CA THR A 313 10.49 12.20 24.46
C THR A 313 10.72 10.75 24.03
N PRO A 314 11.66 10.03 24.67
CA PRO A 314 11.64 8.57 24.67
C PRO A 314 10.27 8.12 25.17
N ASN A 315 9.57 7.26 24.40
CA ASN A 315 8.17 6.87 24.61
C ASN A 315 7.19 8.06 24.51
N PRO A 316 6.71 8.38 23.28
CA PRO A 316 5.65 9.36 23.08
C PRO A 316 4.43 9.12 23.95
N SER A 317 3.77 10.19 24.39
CA SER A 317 2.56 10.11 25.23
C SER A 317 1.51 9.18 24.62
N ASN A 318 0.89 8.37 25.49
CA ASN A 318 -0.19 7.44 25.15
C ASN A 318 0.19 6.37 24.11
N LEU A 319 1.48 6.15 23.85
CA LEU A 319 1.97 5.02 23.05
C LEU A 319 2.44 3.88 23.96
N THR A 320 1.79 2.73 23.83
CA THR A 320 2.32 1.46 24.33
C THR A 320 3.07 0.76 23.20
N SER A 321 4.40 0.62 23.32
CA SER A 321 5.24 -0.03 22.31
C SER A 321 6.08 -1.14 22.94
N ASN A 322 5.56 -2.37 22.96
CA ASN A 322 6.14 -3.48 23.72
C ASN A 322 6.38 -4.72 22.85
N TYR A 323 7.45 -5.46 23.16
CA TYR A 323 7.78 -6.74 22.50
C TYR A 323 7.95 -6.64 20.98
N ASN A 324 8.19 -5.43 20.46
CA ASN A 324 8.50 -5.24 19.05
C ASN A 324 9.99 -5.53 18.82
N PHE A 325 10.26 -6.16 17.68
CA PHE A 325 11.59 -6.34 17.15
C PHE A 325 11.94 -5.15 16.26
N TYR A 326 13.06 -4.47 16.54
CA TYR A 326 13.56 -3.36 15.73
C TYR A 326 14.93 -3.70 15.13
N TYR A 327 15.10 -3.42 13.84
CA TYR A 327 16.40 -3.55 13.18
C TYR A 327 16.62 -2.45 12.15
N SER A 328 17.81 -1.86 12.17
CA SER A 328 18.39 -1.12 11.05
C SER A 328 19.89 -1.37 10.97
N GLN A 329 20.48 -1.23 9.77
CA GLN A 329 21.92 -1.47 9.59
C GLN A 329 22.80 -0.49 10.39
N ASN A 330 22.31 0.73 10.62
CA ASN A 330 22.98 1.71 11.48
C ASN A 330 22.33 1.72 12.87
N PRO A 331 22.95 1.08 13.89
CA PRO A 331 22.36 1.00 15.23
C PRO A 331 22.22 2.37 15.92
N ASN A 332 22.91 3.40 15.44
CA ASN A 332 22.79 4.79 15.93
C ASN A 332 21.51 5.49 15.44
N THR A 333 20.85 4.92 14.43
CA THR A 333 19.59 5.42 13.86
C THR A 333 18.60 4.27 13.77
N LEU A 334 18.23 3.71 14.92
CA LEU A 334 17.27 2.61 15.00
C LEU A 334 15.84 3.13 15.10
N ILE A 335 15.60 3.98 16.09
CA ILE A 335 14.31 4.65 16.33
C ILE A 335 14.53 6.16 16.30
N ARG A 336 13.57 6.91 15.74
CA ARG A 336 13.57 8.37 15.79
C ARG A 336 12.30 8.89 16.45
N ASN A 337 12.44 9.72 17.48
CA ASN A 337 11.30 10.45 18.06
C ASN A 337 11.47 11.94 17.74
N GLY A 338 10.57 12.48 16.92
CA GLY A 338 10.68 13.85 16.40
C GLY A 338 11.98 14.03 15.62
N SER A 339 12.93 14.78 16.19
CA SER A 339 14.24 15.03 15.57
C SER A 339 15.39 14.23 16.19
N THR A 340 15.13 13.44 17.22
CA THR A 340 16.16 12.74 18.00
C THR A 340 16.21 11.27 17.60
N ASN A 341 17.41 10.78 17.29
CA ASN A 341 17.67 9.36 17.04
C ASN A 341 18.03 8.65 18.35
N TYR A 342 17.58 7.40 18.47
CA TYR A 342 17.80 6.54 19.61
C TYR A 342 18.31 5.18 19.15
N SER A 343 19.19 4.63 19.98
CA SER A 343 19.69 3.25 19.91
C SER A 343 19.07 2.43 21.04
N LEU A 344 18.93 1.12 20.83
CA LEU A 344 18.64 0.20 21.94
C LEU A 344 19.95 -0.28 22.58
N PRO A 345 19.98 -0.52 23.90
CA PRO A 345 21.15 -1.06 24.57
C PRO A 345 21.57 -2.41 23.98
N LEU A 346 22.88 -2.69 23.96
CA LEU A 346 23.46 -3.90 23.36
C LEU A 346 22.86 -5.23 23.90
N GLY A 347 22.34 -5.24 25.13
CA GLY A 347 21.70 -6.40 25.75
C GLY A 347 20.35 -6.81 25.13
N GLU A 348 19.64 -5.87 24.51
CA GLU A 348 18.40 -6.15 23.76
C GLU A 348 18.70 -6.51 22.29
N LEU A 349 19.82 -6.00 21.75
CA LEU A 349 20.36 -6.38 20.43
C LEU A 349 20.88 -7.82 20.37
N LEU A 350 21.27 -8.42 21.50
CA LEU A 350 21.73 -9.82 21.56
C LEU A 350 20.62 -10.86 21.33
N GLN A 351 19.35 -10.49 21.54
CA GLN A 351 18.21 -11.32 21.10
C GLN A 351 17.97 -11.21 19.59
N ALA A 352 18.44 -10.12 18.96
CA ALA A 352 18.26 -9.86 17.54
C ALA A 352 19.34 -10.44 16.62
N THR A 353 20.53 -10.73 17.14
CA THR A 353 21.64 -11.32 16.37
C THR A 353 21.53 -12.83 16.15
N LYS A 354 20.56 -13.51 16.78
CA LYS A 354 20.31 -14.96 16.61
C LYS A 354 19.16 -15.32 15.68
N MET A 355 18.53 -14.35 15.00
CA MET A 355 17.46 -14.66 14.04
C MET A 355 18.04 -14.91 12.64
N VAL A 356 18.40 -16.17 12.38
CA VAL A 356 18.47 -16.68 11.01
C VAL A 356 17.04 -16.62 10.46
N ILE A 357 16.72 -15.58 9.68
CA ILE A 357 15.48 -15.51 8.92
C ILE A 357 15.60 -16.53 7.78
N VAL A 358 15.28 -17.79 8.08
CA VAL A 358 15.12 -18.83 7.06
C VAL A 358 13.77 -18.59 6.39
N PHE A 359 13.75 -17.82 5.31
CA PHE A 359 12.69 -17.94 4.31
C PHE A 359 12.85 -19.28 3.58
N ARG A 360 12.38 -20.39 4.16
CA ARG A 360 12.07 -21.57 3.34
C ARG A 360 10.66 -21.38 2.82
N LEU A 361 10.55 -21.04 1.53
CA LEU A 361 9.39 -21.44 0.75
C LEU A 361 9.28 -22.97 0.90
N GLN A 362 8.26 -23.46 1.59
CA GLN A 362 7.84 -24.84 1.39
C GLN A 362 7.23 -24.92 -0.01
N THR A 363 8.04 -25.28 -0.99
CA THR A 363 7.53 -25.86 -2.23
C THR A 363 7.08 -27.29 -1.95
N SER A 364 5.77 -27.50 -2.06
CA SER A 364 5.06 -28.71 -2.51
C SER A 364 5.46 -30.09 -1.99
N HIS A 365 4.45 -30.76 -1.41
CA HIS A 365 4.07 -32.17 -1.62
C HIS A 365 5.10 -33.28 -1.35
N ASN A 366 4.83 -34.11 -0.34
CA ASN A 366 4.15 -35.39 -0.58
C ASN A 366 3.61 -35.98 0.73
N LEU A 367 2.32 -36.30 0.73
CA LEU A 367 1.76 -37.36 1.57
C LEU A 367 2.45 -38.67 1.17
N THR A 368 2.79 -39.50 2.14
CA THR A 368 2.55 -40.95 2.05
C THR A 368 2.61 -41.57 3.44
N LEU A 369 1.44 -42.08 3.83
CA LEU A 369 1.06 -43.01 4.91
C LEU A 369 1.56 -42.73 6.33
#